data_AF-L7XD99-F1
#
_entry.id   AF-L7XD99-F1
#
_cell.length_a   1.000
_cell.length_b   1.000
_cell.length_c   1.000
_cell.angle_alpha   90.00
_cell.angle_beta   90.00
_cell.angle_gamma   90.00
#
_symmetry.space_group_name_H-M   'P 1'
#
loop_
_entity.id
_entity.type
_entity.pdbx_description
1 polymer ?
#
loop_
_entity_poly.entity_id
_entity_poly.type
_entity_poly.pdbx_seq_one_letter_code
_entity_poly.pdbx_strand_id
1 'polypeptide(L)'
;SILRINRNRCQYCRLKKCIAVGMSRDAVRFGRVPKREEARILAAMQQSSNSRTLEKAVTAELEDEQRLLATVVRAHIDTCDFTRDKVEPMLQRARDHPSYTACPPTLACPLNPNPQPLAGQQELLQDFSKRSSP
;
A
#
# COMPACT_ATOMS: atom_id res chain seq x y z
N SER A 1 31.28 39.45 58.01
CA SER A 1 31.79 38.23 57.34
C SER A 1 30.79 37.09 57.47
N ILE A 2 30.61 36.25 56.43
CA ILE A 2 29.73 35.06 56.45
C ILE A 2 30.58 33.80 56.71
N LEU A 3 30.28 33.10 57.81
CA LEU A 3 30.98 31.91 58.33
C LEU A 3 30.00 30.72 58.43
N ARG A 4 30.53 29.50 58.57
CA ARG A 4 29.73 28.26 58.63
C ARG A 4 28.63 28.31 59.69
N ILE A 5 28.90 28.91 60.85
CA ILE A 5 27.99 29.02 61.99
C ILE A 5 26.86 30.04 61.79
N ASN A 6 27.03 31.06 60.92
CA ASN A 6 26.09 32.17 60.78
C ASN A 6 25.48 32.33 59.38
N ARG A 7 25.85 31.45 58.43
CA ARG A 7 25.44 31.54 57.02
C ARG A 7 23.93 31.53 56.76
N ASN A 8 23.12 31.07 57.71
CA ASN A 8 21.66 31.04 57.58
C ASN A 8 20.94 32.21 58.27
N ARG A 9 21.68 33.11 58.96
CA ARG A 9 21.09 34.23 59.73
C ARG A 9 20.45 35.30 58.85
N CYS A 10 20.95 35.50 57.63
CA CYS A 10 20.39 36.45 56.68
C CYS A 10 20.57 35.95 55.25
N GLN A 11 19.46 35.79 54.53
CA GLN A 11 19.45 35.28 53.15
C GLN A 11 20.09 36.28 52.17
N TYR A 12 19.79 37.58 52.32
CA TYR A 12 20.36 38.64 51.48
C TYR A 12 21.89 38.69 51.57
N CYS A 13 22.44 38.69 52.78
CA CYS A 13 23.89 38.73 52.97
C CYS A 13 24.60 37.49 52.42
N ARG A 14 23.95 36.31 52.48
CA ARG A 14 24.47 35.07 51.88
C ARG A 14 24.50 35.16 50.37
N LEU A 15 23.37 35.52 49.75
CA LEU A 15 23.26 35.65 48.30
C LEU A 15 24.24 36.71 47.75
N LYS A 16 24.33 37.87 48.41
CA LYS A 16 25.26 38.95 48.05
C LYS A 16 26.72 38.46 48.04
N LYS A 17 27.12 37.67 49.04
CA LYS A 17 28.46 37.05 49.06
C LYS A 17 28.64 36.02 47.94
N CYS A 18 27.65 35.17 47.68
CA CYS A 18 27.69 34.19 46.59
C CYS A 18 27.92 34.84 45.22
N ILE A 19 27.21 35.93 44.93
CA ILE A 19 27.39 36.71 43.71
C ILE A 19 28.79 37.36 43.69
N ALA A 20 29.22 37.96 44.80
CA ALA A 20 30.52 38.62 44.89
C ALA A 20 31.72 37.68 44.69
N VAL A 21 31.59 36.38 45.03
CA VAL A 21 32.63 35.37 44.76
C VAL A 21 32.51 34.71 43.38
N GLY A 22 31.62 35.22 42.50
CA GLY A 22 31.51 34.80 41.10
C GLY A 22 30.47 33.71 40.82
N MET A 23 29.54 33.40 41.73
CA MET A 23 28.43 32.51 41.39
C MET A 23 27.48 33.22 40.41
N SER A 24 27.44 32.74 39.16
CA SER A 24 26.54 33.25 38.14
C SER A 24 25.15 32.62 38.24
N ARG A 25 24.12 33.44 38.05
CA ARG A 25 22.73 33.00 37.88
C ARG A 25 22.55 32.18 36.61
N ASP A 26 23.30 32.48 35.56
CA ASP A 26 23.16 31.84 34.24
C ASP A 26 23.80 30.45 34.20
N ALA A 27 24.65 30.13 35.17
CA ALA A 27 25.21 28.79 35.37
C ALA A 27 24.21 27.81 36.03
N VAL A 28 23.03 28.29 36.44
CA VAL A 28 21.97 27.44 36.99
C VAL A 28 21.33 26.66 35.84
N ARG A 29 21.62 25.36 35.75
CA ARG A 29 20.92 24.45 34.83
C ARG A 29 19.48 24.24 35.31
N PHE A 30 18.53 24.81 34.59
CA PHE A 30 17.13 24.38 34.68
C PHE A 30 16.97 23.03 33.99
N GLY A 31 16.27 22.10 34.65
CA GLY A 31 15.95 20.81 34.04
C GLY A 31 17.18 19.93 33.82
N ARG A 32 17.56 19.15 34.83
CA ARG A 32 18.15 17.85 34.52
C ARG A 32 17.07 17.10 33.73
N VAL A 33 17.31 16.81 32.45
CA VAL A 33 16.41 15.94 31.69
C VAL A 33 16.41 14.60 32.42
N PRO A 34 15.25 14.12 32.92
CA PRO A 34 15.20 12.81 33.56
C PRO A 34 15.72 11.77 32.57
N LYS A 35 16.56 10.82 33.01
CA LYS A 35 17.15 9.79 32.13
C LYS A 35 16.11 9.07 31.26
N ARG A 36 14.87 8.92 31.77
CA ARG A 36 13.74 8.33 31.04
C ARG A 36 13.24 9.20 29.89
N GLU A 37 13.29 10.52 30.04
CA GLU A 37 12.94 11.48 28.99
C GLU A 37 14.02 11.52 27.92
N GLU A 38 15.29 11.53 28.33
CA GLU A 38 16.44 11.43 27.43
C GLU A 38 16.37 10.17 26.55
N ALA A 39 16.11 9.01 27.16
CA ALA A 39 15.93 7.76 26.42
C ALA A 39 14.74 7.80 25.44
N ARG A 40 13.62 8.45 25.81
CA ARG A 40 12.46 8.63 24.92
C ARG A 40 12.80 9.51 23.72
N ILE A 41 13.51 10.62 23.93
CA ILE A 41 13.94 11.51 22.85
C ILE A 41 14.88 10.77 21.89
N LEU A 42 15.87 10.04 22.42
CA LEU A 42 16.80 9.26 21.59
C LEU A 42 16.09 8.17 20.77
N ALA A 43 15.13 7.47 21.38
CA ALA A 43 14.32 6.47 20.68
C ALA A 43 13.47 7.10 19.57
N ALA A 44 12.83 8.24 19.83
CA ALA A 44 12.05 8.96 18.82
C ALA A 44 12.94 9.46 17.67
N MET A 45 14.16 9.94 17.96
CA MET A 45 15.14 10.32 16.96
C MET A 45 15.57 9.13 16.09
N GLN A 46 15.88 7.97 16.68
CA GLN A 46 16.19 6.75 15.93
C GLN A 46 15.02 6.29 15.06
N GLN A 47 13.80 6.26 15.59
CA GLN A 47 12.60 5.93 14.81
C GLN A 47 12.43 6.86 13.61
N SER A 48 12.60 8.18 13.81
CA SER A 48 12.52 9.15 12.72
C SER A 48 13.59 8.93 11.64
N SER A 49 14.80 8.56 12.04
CA SER A 49 15.88 8.26 11.09
C SER A 49 15.58 7.01 10.27
N ASN A 50 15.05 5.97 10.92
CA ASN A 50 14.68 4.71 10.28
C ASN A 50 13.50 4.91 9.31
N SER A 51 12.50 5.73 9.70
CA SER A 51 11.38 6.08 8.84
C SER A 51 11.86 6.76 7.56
N ARG A 52 12.76 7.74 7.67
CA ARG A 52 13.33 8.43 6.50
C ARG A 52 14.16 7.53 5.61
N THR A 53 14.90 6.58 6.18
CA THR A 53 15.66 5.61 5.37
C THR A 53 14.73 4.67 4.60
N LEU A 54 13.62 4.24 5.23
CA LEU A 54 12.62 3.41 4.57
C LEU A 54 11.92 4.19 3.44
N GLU A 55 11.51 5.43 3.70
CA GLU A 55 10.92 6.32 2.69
C GLU A 55 11.83 6.50 1.48
N LYS A 56 13.13 6.73 1.71
CA LYS A 56 14.12 6.84 0.63
C LYS A 56 14.27 5.54 -0.17
N ALA A 57 14.33 4.38 0.51
CA ALA A 57 14.44 3.10 -0.17
C ALA A 57 13.20 2.80 -1.03
N VAL A 58 12.00 3.08 -0.51
CA VAL A 58 10.75 2.93 -1.27
C VAL A 58 10.75 3.87 -2.47
N THR A 59 11.16 5.13 -2.29
CA THR A 59 11.22 6.09 -3.40
C THR A 59 12.19 5.63 -4.49
N ALA A 60 13.38 5.14 -4.12
CA ALA A 60 14.36 4.64 -5.06
C ALA A 60 13.87 3.40 -5.85
N GLU A 61 13.15 2.48 -5.22
CA GLU A 61 12.54 1.33 -5.94
C GLU A 61 11.42 1.78 -6.90
N LEU A 62 10.74 2.90 -6.62
CA LEU A 62 9.71 3.47 -7.49
C LEU A 62 10.28 4.31 -8.65
N GLU A 63 11.51 4.84 -8.52
CA GLU A 63 12.20 5.59 -9.57
C GLU A 63 12.62 4.70 -10.75
N ASP A 64 12.91 3.41 -10.50
CA ASP A 64 13.20 2.44 -11.56
C ASP A 64 11.91 1.87 -12.16
N GLU A 65 11.29 2.66 -13.04
CA GLU A 65 10.02 2.33 -13.67
C GLU A 65 10.07 1.00 -14.44
N GLN A 66 11.20 0.67 -15.08
CA GLN A 66 11.36 -0.59 -15.82
C GLN A 66 11.34 -1.80 -14.89
N ARG A 67 12.06 -1.73 -13.77
CA ARG A 67 12.08 -2.79 -12.76
C ARG A 67 10.73 -2.93 -12.05
N LEU A 68 10.06 -1.82 -11.78
CA LEU A 68 8.72 -1.81 -11.20
C LEU A 68 7.73 -2.53 -12.13
N LEU A 69 7.69 -2.14 -13.41
CA LEU A 69 6.84 -2.77 -14.43
C LEU A 69 7.12 -4.26 -14.56
N ALA A 70 8.40 -4.65 -14.64
CA ALA A 70 8.79 -6.06 -14.71
C ALA A 70 8.30 -6.87 -13.49
N THR A 71 8.37 -6.27 -12.30
CA THR A 71 7.90 -6.89 -11.06
C THR A 71 6.38 -7.07 -11.06
N VAL A 72 5.64 -6.04 -11.46
CA VAL A 72 4.18 -6.10 -11.56
C VAL A 72 3.73 -7.13 -12.60
N VAL A 73 4.36 -7.14 -13.78
CA VAL A 73 4.05 -8.10 -14.84
C VAL A 73 4.33 -9.53 -14.37
N ARG A 74 5.47 -9.78 -13.72
CA ARG A 74 5.78 -11.11 -13.17
C ARG A 74 4.74 -11.54 -12.14
N ALA A 75 4.42 -10.68 -11.16
CA ALA A 75 3.42 -10.99 -10.16
C ALA A 75 2.05 -11.27 -10.78
N HIS A 76 1.66 -10.54 -11.83
CA HIS A 76 0.45 -10.81 -12.59
C HIS A 76 0.48 -12.19 -13.26
N ILE A 77 1.57 -12.54 -13.95
CA ILE A 77 1.72 -13.87 -14.57
C ILE A 77 1.62 -15.00 -13.55
N ASP A 78 2.25 -14.82 -12.38
CA ASP A 78 2.28 -15.84 -11.34
C ASP A 78 0.90 -16.01 -10.67
N THR A 79 0.21 -14.92 -10.36
CA THR A 79 -1.01 -14.92 -9.54
C THR A 79 -2.33 -14.89 -10.30
N CYS A 80 -2.36 -14.45 -11.56
CA CYS A 80 -3.57 -14.40 -12.36
C CYS A 80 -3.79 -15.73 -13.09
N ASP A 81 -4.96 -16.33 -12.97
CA ASP A 81 -5.33 -17.56 -13.68
C ASP A 81 -5.71 -17.32 -15.15
N PHE A 82 -6.04 -16.08 -15.48
CA PHE A 82 -6.55 -15.68 -16.80
C PHE A 82 -5.47 -15.10 -17.73
N THR A 83 -4.21 -15.47 -17.49
CA THR A 83 -3.12 -15.08 -18.38
C THR A 83 -3.19 -15.86 -19.68
N ARG A 84 -2.66 -15.29 -20.77
CA ARG A 84 -2.73 -15.90 -22.11
C ARG A 84 -2.32 -17.37 -22.08
N ASP A 85 -1.17 -17.66 -21.48
CA ASP A 85 -0.59 -19.00 -21.50
C ASP A 85 -1.37 -19.98 -20.60
N LYS A 86 -1.98 -19.52 -19.50
CA LYS A 86 -2.84 -20.34 -18.62
C LYS A 86 -4.23 -20.61 -19.24
N VAL A 87 -4.74 -19.67 -20.04
CA VAL A 87 -6.05 -19.74 -20.69
C VAL A 87 -6.00 -20.54 -22.00
N GLU A 88 -4.87 -20.57 -22.69
CA GLU A 88 -4.67 -21.30 -23.95
C GLU A 88 -5.23 -22.75 -23.93
N PRO A 89 -4.94 -23.61 -22.93
CA PRO A 89 -5.48 -24.98 -22.91
C PRO A 89 -7.00 -25.01 -22.69
N MET A 90 -7.59 -24.03 -22.01
CA MET A 90 -9.04 -23.92 -21.89
C MET A 90 -9.67 -23.58 -23.24
N LEU A 91 -9.08 -22.61 -23.95
CA LEU A 91 -9.51 -22.22 -25.30
C LEU A 91 -9.34 -23.36 -26.30
N GLN A 92 -8.21 -24.06 -26.27
CA GLN A 92 -7.94 -25.18 -27.16
C GLN A 92 -8.94 -26.33 -26.93
N ARG A 93 -9.22 -26.68 -25.68
CA ARG A 93 -10.26 -27.67 -25.36
C ARG A 93 -11.63 -27.28 -25.89
N ALA A 94 -12.01 -26.00 -25.78
CA ALA A 94 -13.27 -25.50 -26.31
C ALA A 94 -13.34 -25.58 -27.85
N ARG A 95 -12.20 -25.41 -28.54
CA ARG A 95 -12.10 -25.57 -30.00
C ARG A 95 -12.18 -27.04 -30.42
N ASP A 96 -11.47 -27.92 -29.73
CA ASP A 96 -11.42 -29.35 -30.05
C ASP A 96 -12.72 -30.07 -29.69
N HIS A 97 -13.37 -29.63 -28.60
CA HIS A 97 -14.62 -30.17 -28.11
C HIS A 97 -15.64 -29.03 -28.01
N PRO A 98 -16.23 -28.61 -29.14
CA PRO A 98 -17.25 -27.57 -29.16
C PRO A 98 -18.52 -28.07 -28.47
N SER A 99 -18.54 -28.07 -27.15
CA SER A 99 -19.74 -28.23 -26.35
C SER A 99 -20.40 -26.86 -26.22
N TYR A 100 -20.81 -26.30 -27.36
CA TYR A 100 -21.85 -25.29 -27.34
C TYR A 100 -23.07 -26.02 -26.79
N THR A 101 -23.47 -25.74 -25.54
CA THR A 101 -24.84 -26.05 -25.13
C THR A 101 -25.74 -25.62 -26.29
N ALA A 102 -26.65 -26.49 -26.72
CA ALA A 102 -27.65 -26.15 -27.73
C ALA A 102 -28.51 -25.03 -27.15
N CYS A 103 -27.99 -23.80 -27.20
CA CYS A 103 -28.66 -22.61 -26.74
C CYS A 103 -29.82 -22.43 -27.71
N PRO A 104 -31.07 -22.34 -27.19
CA PRO A 104 -32.20 -21.93 -28.00
C PRO A 104 -31.81 -20.68 -28.80
N PRO A 105 -32.30 -20.49 -30.04
CA PRO A 105 -31.97 -19.33 -30.86
C PRO A 105 -32.22 -17.98 -30.15
N THR A 106 -33.15 -17.97 -29.19
CA THR A 106 -33.49 -16.82 -28.34
C THR A 106 -32.45 -16.49 -27.27
N LEU A 107 -31.49 -17.39 -27.01
CA LEU A 107 -30.41 -17.26 -26.03
C LEU A 107 -29.03 -17.42 -26.66
N ALA A 108 -28.94 -17.51 -27.99
CA ALA A 108 -27.67 -17.54 -28.70
C ALA A 108 -26.98 -16.17 -28.61
N CYS A 109 -25.67 -16.17 -28.40
CA CYS A 109 -24.88 -14.95 -28.43
C CYS A 109 -24.98 -14.32 -29.84
N PRO A 110 -25.36 -13.04 -29.96
CA PRO A 110 -25.51 -12.37 -31.27
C PRO A 110 -24.20 -12.23 -32.05
N LEU A 111 -23.05 -12.55 -31.43
CA LEU A 111 -21.73 -12.58 -32.06
C LEU A 111 -21.28 -14.01 -32.43
N ASN A 112 -22.12 -15.04 -32.31
CA ASN A 112 -21.78 -16.39 -32.76
C ASN A 112 -21.79 -16.44 -34.30
N PRO A 113 -20.65 -16.66 -34.98
CA PRO A 113 -20.56 -16.58 -36.43
C PRO A 113 -21.18 -17.79 -37.16
N ASN A 114 -21.57 -18.86 -36.45
CA ASN A 114 -22.18 -20.03 -37.09
C ASN A 114 -23.12 -20.80 -36.15
N PRO A 115 -24.39 -20.39 -35.98
CA PRO A 115 -25.38 -21.22 -35.31
C PRO A 115 -25.73 -22.40 -36.24
N GLN A 116 -25.20 -23.59 -35.96
CA GLN A 116 -25.61 -24.78 -36.69
C GLN A 116 -27.07 -25.14 -36.32
N PRO A 117 -28.00 -25.17 -37.28
CA PRO A 117 -29.39 -25.52 -36.98
C PRO A 117 -29.49 -27.01 -36.64
N LEU A 118 -30.20 -27.34 -35.56
CA LEU A 118 -30.62 -28.71 -35.29
C LEU A 118 -31.63 -29.16 -36.35
N ALA A 119 -31.47 -30.40 -36.84
CA ALA A 119 -32.36 -30.99 -37.84
C ALA A 119 -33.83 -30.90 -37.39
N GLY A 120 -34.68 -30.29 -38.23
CA GLY A 120 -36.10 -30.04 -37.96
C GLY A 120 -36.49 -28.59 -37.69
N GLN A 121 -35.55 -27.67 -37.41
CA GLN A 121 -35.86 -26.23 -37.24
C GLN A 121 -36.00 -25.45 -38.55
N GLN A 122 -35.54 -26.00 -39.67
CA GLN A 122 -35.63 -25.33 -40.98
C GLN A 122 -37.08 -25.22 -41.49
N GLU A 123 -37.93 -26.19 -41.14
CA GLU A 123 -39.37 -26.18 -41.46
C GLU A 123 -40.10 -25.08 -40.66
N LEU A 124 -39.79 -24.93 -39.36
CA LEU A 124 -40.43 -23.92 -38.50
C LEU A 124 -40.08 -22.48 -38.91
N LEU A 125 -38.84 -22.24 -39.36
CA LEU A 125 -38.41 -20.93 -39.86
C LEU A 125 -39.05 -20.60 -41.22
N GLN A 126 -39.26 -21.59 -42.09
CA GLN A 126 -39.96 -21.40 -43.36
C GLN A 126 -41.46 -21.11 -43.14
N ASP A 127 -42.10 -21.78 -42.17
CA ASP A 127 -43.50 -21.51 -41.81
C ASP A 127 -43.71 -20.11 -41.24
N PHE A 128 -42.77 -19.61 -40.44
CA PHE A 128 -42.80 -18.23 -39.96
C PHE A 128 -42.62 -17.22 -41.11
N SER A 129 -41.71 -17.49 -42.06
CA SER A 129 -41.49 -16.61 -43.22
C SER A 129 -42.68 -16.56 -44.17
N LYS A 130 -43.44 -17.65 -44.31
CA LYS A 130 -44.67 -17.71 -45.13
C LYS A 130 -45.84 -16.98 -44.48
N ARG A 131 -45.87 -16.91 -43.15
CA ARG A 131 -46.96 -16.24 -42.39
C ARG A 131 -46.79 -14.73 -42.26
N SER A 132 -45.61 -14.21 -42.59
CA SER A 132 -45.24 -12.80 -42.41
C SER A 132 -44.75 -12.11 -43.69
N SER A 133 -44.93 -12.73 -44.86
CA SER A 133 -44.84 -12.00 -46.13
C SER A 133 -46.14 -11.21 -46.36
N PRO A 134 -46.07 -9.94 -46.80
CA PRO A 134 -47.26 -9.11 -47.04
C PRO A 134 -48.20 -9.70 -48.10
#